data_AF-A0A9P0BGZ0-F1
#
_entry.id   AF-A0A9P0BGZ0-F1
#
_cell.length_a   1.000
_cell.length_b   1.000
_cell.length_c   1.000
_cell.angle_alpha   90.00
_cell.angle_beta   90.00
_cell.angle_gamma   90.00
#
_symmetry.space_group_name_H-M   'P 1'
#
loop_
_entity.id
_entity.type
_entity.pdbx_description
1 polymer ?
#
loop_
_entity_poly.entity_id
_entity_poly.type
_entity_poly.pdbx_seq_one_letter_code
_entity_poly.pdbx_strand_id
1 'polypeptide(L)'
;MPKSLSTPSKRSAPTNGIQKNMLIEYMEQNPKLRAGTFSPDFTFKNCQTLWEIITVKLNAVPGGAKKDDWRMWRKTWADMKKNATRKAVRLKKESQKTGGGTPPKSDLNEDDIMILDMINTKKV
;
A
#
# COMPACT_ATOMS: atom_id res chain seq x y z
N MET A 1 29.28 -32.45 2.02
CA MET A 1 28.03 -31.71 1.71
C MET A 1 28.05 -30.37 2.44
N PRO A 2 28.43 -29.24 1.84
CA PRO A 2 28.38 -27.96 2.54
C PRO A 2 26.94 -27.41 2.57
N LYS A 3 26.52 -26.94 3.76
CA LYS A 3 25.21 -26.34 4.03
C LYS A 3 25.16 -24.94 3.39
N SER A 4 24.13 -24.67 2.59
CA SER A 4 23.90 -23.35 1.98
C SER A 4 23.62 -22.29 3.06
N LEU A 5 24.43 -21.24 3.09
CA LEU A 5 24.26 -20.06 3.93
C LEU A 5 23.08 -19.23 3.40
N SER A 6 21.99 -19.15 4.16
CA SER A 6 20.90 -18.19 3.90
C SER A 6 21.41 -16.79 4.20
N THR A 7 21.56 -15.96 3.17
CA THR A 7 21.98 -14.57 3.31
C THR A 7 20.87 -13.75 3.96
N PRO A 8 21.19 -12.83 4.89
CA PRO A 8 20.20 -11.94 5.48
C PRO A 8 19.61 -11.02 4.40
N SER A 9 18.29 -11.06 4.23
CA SER A 9 17.55 -10.25 3.28
C SER A 9 17.79 -8.76 3.55
N LYS A 10 18.59 -8.09 2.70
CA LYS A 10 18.76 -6.62 2.73
C LYS A 10 17.37 -5.97 2.67
N ARG A 11 17.05 -5.14 3.66
CA ARG A 11 15.80 -4.34 3.63
C ARG A 11 15.82 -3.50 2.35
N SER A 12 14.83 -3.71 1.48
CA SER A 12 14.63 -2.87 0.29
C SER A 12 14.50 -1.42 0.72
N ALA A 13 15.05 -0.50 -0.09
CA ALA A 13 14.96 0.93 0.16
C ALA A 13 13.51 1.36 0.41
N PRO A 14 13.27 2.34 1.30
CA PRO A 14 11.93 2.84 1.56
C PRO A 14 11.31 3.39 0.27
N THR A 15 10.03 3.12 0.07
CA THR A 15 9.27 3.63 -1.08
C THR A 15 9.11 5.15 -0.95
N ASN A 16 9.51 5.89 -1.98
CA ASN A 16 9.41 7.35 -2.06
C ASN A 16 7.94 7.79 -2.16
N GLY A 17 7.60 9.00 -1.68
CA GLY A 17 6.29 9.63 -1.85
C GLY A 17 5.79 9.63 -3.31
N ILE A 18 6.64 9.93 -4.30
CA ILE A 18 6.24 9.88 -5.72
C ILE A 18 5.76 8.47 -6.10
N GLN A 19 6.50 7.43 -5.68
CA GLN A 19 6.12 6.03 -5.95
C GLN A 19 4.83 5.65 -5.20
N LYS A 20 4.60 6.18 -4.00
CA LYS A 20 3.36 5.94 -3.26
C LYS A 20 2.17 6.57 -3.98
N ASN A 21 2.27 7.81 -4.43
CA ASN A 21 1.21 8.52 -5.13
C ASN A 21 0.87 7.82 -6.46
N MET A 22 1.88 7.48 -7.26
CA MET A 22 1.68 6.70 -8.48
C MET A 22 0.97 5.36 -8.21
N LEU A 23 1.30 4.69 -7.10
CA LEU A 23 0.64 3.44 -6.72
C LEU A 23 -0.81 3.66 -6.27
N ILE A 24 -1.10 4.74 -5.54
CA ILE A 24 -2.45 5.11 -5.11
C ILE A 24 -3.33 5.42 -6.33
N GLU A 25 -2.87 6.30 -7.24
CA GLU A 25 -3.57 6.64 -8.48
C GLU A 25 -3.85 5.39 -9.33
N TYR A 26 -2.86 4.51 -9.44
CA TYR A 26 -3.04 3.26 -10.19
C TYR A 26 -4.11 2.35 -9.56
N MET A 27 -4.22 2.32 -8.24
CA MET A 27 -5.25 1.55 -7.52
C MET A 27 -6.64 2.16 -7.66
N GLU A 28 -6.72 3.48 -7.80
CA GLU A 28 -7.96 4.19 -8.06
C GLU A 28 -8.51 3.83 -9.44
N GLN A 29 -7.64 3.87 -10.46
CA GLN A 29 -7.96 3.54 -11.86
C GLN A 29 -8.25 2.04 -12.07
N ASN A 30 -7.76 1.16 -11.20
CA ASN A 30 -7.90 -0.29 -11.33
C ASN A 30 -8.69 -0.90 -10.15
N PRO A 31 -10.02 -0.69 -10.05
CA PRO A 31 -10.81 -1.12 -8.91
C PRO A 31 -10.86 -2.64 -8.70
N LYS A 32 -10.75 -3.43 -9.78
CA LYS A 32 -10.67 -4.91 -9.71
C LYS A 32 -9.34 -5.38 -9.10
N LEU A 33 -8.24 -4.76 -9.49
CA LEU A 33 -6.92 -4.99 -8.89
C LEU A 33 -6.90 -4.63 -7.40
N ARG A 34 -7.50 -3.48 -7.07
CA ARG A 34 -7.61 -2.98 -5.69
C ARG A 34 -8.41 -3.91 -4.80
N ALA A 35 -9.54 -4.43 -5.29
CA ALA A 35 -10.40 -5.36 -4.56
C ALA A 35 -9.68 -6.68 -4.26
N GLY A 36 -8.81 -7.14 -5.17
CA GLY A 36 -8.07 -8.39 -5.02
C GLY A 36 -8.95 -9.63 -5.13
N THR A 37 -10.18 -9.48 -5.64
CA THR A 37 -11.11 -10.57 -5.96
C THR A 37 -10.97 -10.95 -7.43
N PHE A 38 -11.09 -12.24 -7.72
CA PHE A 38 -11.08 -12.75 -9.08
C PHE A 38 -12.51 -12.99 -9.57
N SER A 39 -12.73 -12.75 -10.84
CA SER A 39 -13.98 -13.04 -11.54
C SER A 39 -13.66 -13.67 -12.90
N PRO A 40 -14.65 -14.22 -13.64
CA PRO A 40 -14.41 -14.69 -15.01
C PRO A 40 -13.73 -13.64 -15.89
N ASP A 41 -14.06 -12.36 -15.71
CA ASP A 41 -13.48 -11.23 -16.46
C ASP A 41 -12.17 -10.69 -15.86
N PHE A 42 -11.77 -11.18 -14.68
CA PHE A 42 -10.56 -10.73 -13.99
C PHE A 42 -9.84 -11.89 -13.34
N THR A 43 -8.99 -12.52 -14.14
CA THR A 43 -8.21 -13.68 -13.74
C THR A 43 -6.95 -13.30 -12.97
N PHE A 44 -6.30 -14.30 -12.39
CA PHE A 44 -4.96 -14.13 -11.81
C PHE A 44 -3.95 -13.55 -12.81
N LYS A 45 -4.02 -13.97 -14.09
CA LYS A 45 -3.13 -13.47 -15.14
C LYS A 45 -3.32 -11.97 -15.36
N ASN A 46 -4.57 -11.50 -15.41
CA ASN A 46 -4.88 -10.07 -15.55
C ASN A 46 -4.32 -9.28 -14.34
N CYS A 47 -4.51 -9.80 -13.13
CA CYS A 47 -3.96 -9.21 -11.91
C CYS A 47 -2.43 -9.13 -11.95
N GLN A 48 -1.75 -10.22 -12.32
CA GLN A 48 -0.30 -10.27 -12.47
C GLN A 48 0.19 -9.25 -13.50
N THR A 49 -0.40 -9.20 -14.69
CA THR A 49 -0.02 -8.24 -15.74
C THR A 49 -0.16 -6.80 -15.27
N LEU A 50 -1.26 -6.45 -14.59
CA LEU A 50 -1.42 -5.09 -14.06
C LEU A 50 -0.37 -4.75 -13.00
N TRP A 51 0.01 -5.72 -12.16
CA TRP A 51 1.07 -5.54 -11.17
C TRP A 51 2.46 -5.41 -11.82
N GLU A 52 2.75 -6.16 -12.87
CA GLU A 52 3.99 -6.06 -13.63
C GLU A 52 4.10 -4.69 -14.33
N ILE A 53 3.02 -4.21 -14.95
CA ILE A 53 2.99 -2.88 -15.60
C ILE A 53 3.33 -1.77 -14.61
N ILE A 54 2.67 -1.73 -13.44
CA ILE A 54 2.95 -0.70 -12.44
C ILE A 54 4.33 -0.88 -11.82
N THR A 55 4.84 -2.11 -11.71
CA THR A 55 6.21 -2.38 -11.24
C THR A 55 7.24 -1.71 -12.13
N VAL A 56 7.09 -1.81 -13.45
CA VAL A 56 7.99 -1.14 -14.41
C VAL A 56 7.94 0.38 -14.23
N LYS A 57 6.73 0.95 -14.13
CA LYS A 57 6.54 2.41 -13.94
C LYS A 57 7.13 2.91 -12.63
N LEU A 58 6.89 2.20 -11.53
CA LEU A 58 7.43 2.57 -10.21
C LEU A 58 8.95 2.44 -10.16
N ASN A 59 9.49 1.40 -10.78
CA ASN A 59 10.93 1.23 -10.89
C ASN A 59 11.55 2.28 -11.81
N ALA A 60 10.83 2.89 -12.75
CA ALA A 60 11.37 3.97 -13.58
C ALA A 60 11.62 5.29 -12.81
N VAL A 61 11.02 5.46 -11.62
CA VAL A 61 11.17 6.67 -10.80
C VAL A 61 12.63 6.80 -10.29
N PRO A 62 13.32 7.92 -10.59
CA PRO A 62 14.68 8.15 -10.11
C PRO A 62 14.71 8.35 -8.59
N GLY A 63 15.73 7.81 -7.92
CA GLY A 63 15.85 7.88 -6.45
C GLY A 63 14.78 7.10 -5.68
N GLY A 64 13.93 6.32 -6.36
CA GLY A 64 12.92 5.45 -5.76
C GLY A 64 13.44 4.05 -5.43
N ALA A 65 12.65 3.30 -4.66
CA ALA A 65 12.91 1.89 -4.41
C ALA A 65 12.78 1.08 -5.72
N LYS A 66 13.75 0.22 -6.01
CA LYS A 66 13.67 -0.75 -7.10
C LYS A 66 13.22 -2.09 -6.51
N LYS A 67 12.14 -2.66 -7.05
CA LYS A 67 11.65 -3.99 -6.65
C LYS A 67 11.40 -4.80 -7.91
N ASP A 68 12.14 -5.89 -8.07
CA ASP A 68 12.09 -6.69 -9.29
C ASP A 68 10.86 -7.60 -9.35
N ASP A 69 10.40 -8.09 -8.18
CA ASP A 69 9.18 -8.88 -8.07
C ASP A 69 7.98 -7.98 -7.78
N TRP A 70 6.98 -8.03 -8.67
CA TRP A 70 5.71 -7.33 -8.55
C TRP A 70 4.98 -7.64 -7.24
N ARG A 71 5.20 -8.83 -6.66
CA ARG A 71 4.63 -9.22 -5.35
C ARG A 71 5.11 -8.30 -4.22
N MET A 72 6.29 -7.72 -4.34
CA MET A 72 6.79 -6.75 -3.35
C MET A 72 5.99 -5.45 -3.40
N TRP A 73 5.58 -5.00 -4.59
CA TRP A 73 4.70 -3.84 -4.74
C TRP A 73 3.29 -4.14 -4.23
N ARG A 74 2.78 -5.35 -4.49
CA ARG A 74 1.53 -5.82 -3.87
C ARG A 74 1.57 -5.81 -2.34
N LYS A 75 2.67 -6.29 -1.76
CA LYS A 75 2.88 -6.23 -0.31
C LYS A 75 2.93 -4.79 0.19
N THR A 76 3.65 -3.92 -0.53
CA THR A 76 3.76 -2.48 -0.21
C THR A 76 2.38 -1.84 -0.14
N TRP A 77 1.52 -2.13 -1.12
CA TRP A 77 0.13 -1.68 -1.12
C TRP A 77 -0.66 -2.19 0.09
N ALA A 78 -0.55 -3.47 0.44
CA ALA A 78 -1.20 -4.03 1.61
C ALA A 78 -0.73 -3.36 2.92
N ASP A 79 0.57 -3.11 3.04
CA ASP A 79 1.16 -2.44 4.19
C ASP A 79 0.72 -0.97 4.29
N MET A 80 0.63 -0.25 3.16
CA MET A 80 0.09 1.11 3.10
C MET A 80 -1.34 1.17 3.63
N LYS A 81 -2.24 0.30 3.13
CA LYS A 81 -3.62 0.21 3.64
C LYS A 81 -3.66 -0.08 5.14
N LYS A 82 -2.92 -1.09 5.59
CA LYS A 82 -2.88 -1.48 7.01
C LYS A 82 -2.40 -0.33 7.90
N ASN A 83 -1.36 0.39 7.46
CA ASN A 83 -0.81 1.52 8.21
C ASN A 83 -1.81 2.68 8.29
N ALA A 84 -2.43 3.06 7.18
CA ALA A 84 -3.44 4.11 7.13
C ALA A 84 -4.65 3.77 8.02
N THR A 85 -5.18 2.55 7.91
CA THR A 85 -6.28 2.08 8.77
C THR A 85 -5.87 2.06 10.24
N ARG A 86 -4.67 1.59 10.59
CA ARG A 86 -4.19 1.56 11.97
C ARG A 86 -4.13 2.97 12.57
N LYS A 87 -3.61 3.95 11.81
CA LYS A 87 -3.57 5.35 12.23
C LYS A 87 -4.97 5.90 12.46
N ALA A 88 -5.90 5.68 11.52
CA ALA A 88 -7.29 6.12 11.66
C ALA A 88 -8.00 5.49 12.87
N VAL A 89 -7.82 4.19 13.10
CA VAL A 89 -8.39 3.48 14.26
C VAL A 89 -7.81 4.02 15.57
N ARG A 90 -6.50 4.28 15.61
CA ARG A 90 -5.84 4.87 16.78
C ARG A 90 -6.42 6.25 17.09
N LEU A 91 -6.54 7.13 16.09
CA LEU A 91 -7.12 8.47 16.26
C LEU A 91 -8.57 8.39 16.75
N LYS A 92 -9.39 7.50 16.17
CA LYS A 92 -10.78 7.29 16.62
C LYS A 92 -10.85 6.81 18.07
N LYS A 93 -9.94 5.92 18.48
CA LYS A 93 -9.88 5.42 19.87
C LYS A 93 -9.43 6.51 20.84
N GLU A 94 -8.48 7.35 20.45
CA GLU A 94 -8.01 8.48 21.27
C GLU A 94 -9.10 9.55 21.39
N SER A 95 -9.86 9.85 20.33
CA SER A 95 -10.97 10.81 20.37
C SER A 95 -12.15 10.35 21.24
N GLN A 96 -12.32 9.04 21.44
CA GLN A 96 -13.36 8.46 22.29
C GLN A 96 -12.97 8.38 23.77
N LYS A 97 -11.68 8.52 24.10
CA LYS A 97 -11.18 8.53 25.48
C LYS A 97 -11.17 9.97 26.01
N THR A 98 -12.34 10.56 26.22
CA THR A 98 -12.45 11.91 26.80
C THR A 98 -12.45 11.84 28.32
N GLY A 99 -11.25 11.75 28.90
CA GLY A 99 -10.97 12.13 30.28
C GLY A 99 -10.05 13.36 30.29
N GLY A 100 -10.61 14.55 30.09
CA GLY A 100 -9.97 15.85 30.36
C GLY A 100 -8.67 16.23 29.63
N GLY A 101 -8.22 15.47 28.62
CA GLY A 101 -6.96 15.71 27.92
C GLY A 101 -7.10 16.39 26.54
N THR A 102 -6.04 17.09 26.12
CA THR A 102 -5.90 17.74 24.80
C THR A 102 -6.22 16.77 23.64
N PRO A 103 -6.94 17.22 22.59
CA PRO A 103 -7.23 16.37 21.44
C PRO A 103 -5.94 15.83 20.79
N PRO A 104 -5.95 14.56 20.33
CA PRO A 104 -4.80 13.95 19.69
C PRO A 104 -4.45 14.68 18.38
N LYS A 105 -3.16 14.95 18.16
CA LYS A 105 -2.65 15.45 16.87
C LYS A 105 -2.85 14.37 15.80
N SER A 106 -3.34 14.76 14.62
CA SER A 106 -3.55 13.82 13.52
C SER A 106 -2.22 13.37 12.90
N ASP A 107 -1.83 12.11 13.13
CA ASP A 107 -0.65 11.48 12.51
C ASP A 107 -0.91 10.98 11.05
N LEU A 108 -2.05 11.34 10.47
CA LEU A 108 -2.43 11.00 9.09
C LEU A 108 -1.71 11.94 8.14
N ASN A 109 -0.99 11.36 7.18
CA ASN A 109 -0.46 12.13 6.05
C ASN A 109 -1.43 12.10 4.86
N GLU A 110 -1.09 12.84 3.80
CA GLU A 110 -1.90 12.93 2.58
C GLU A 110 -2.14 11.54 1.95
N ASP A 111 -1.10 10.72 1.82
CA ASP A 111 -1.22 9.34 1.33
C ASP A 111 -2.25 8.53 2.15
N ASP A 112 -2.21 8.63 3.49
CA ASP A 112 -3.13 7.92 4.38
C ASP A 112 -4.58 8.36 4.14
N ILE A 113 -4.81 9.66 3.96
CA ILE A 113 -6.14 10.22 3.69
C ILE A 113 -6.68 9.70 2.37
N MET A 114 -5.90 9.75 1.29
CA MET A 114 -6.30 9.23 -0.03
C MET A 114 -6.63 7.74 0.01
N ILE A 115 -5.80 6.95 0.72
CA ILE A 115 -6.03 5.51 0.88
C ILE A 115 -7.32 5.23 1.67
N LEU A 116 -7.54 5.97 2.77
CA LEU A 116 -8.73 5.79 3.61
C LEU A 116 -10.01 6.14 2.85
N ASP A 117 -10.02 7.23 2.10
CA ASP A 117 -11.15 7.61 1.26
C ASP A 117 -11.48 6.51 0.25
N MET A 118 -10.47 6.02 -0.47
CA MET A 118 -10.64 4.97 -1.48
C MET A 118 -11.10 3.62 -0.90
N ILE A 119 -10.80 3.31 0.36
CA ILE A 119 -11.28 2.10 1.04
C ILE A 119 -12.71 2.29 1.58
N ASN A 120 -13.04 3.49 2.08
CA ASN A 120 -14.32 3.77 2.73
C ASN A 120 -15.47 4.04 1.76
N THR A 121 -15.18 4.57 0.56
CA THR A 121 -16.18 4.89 -0.49
C THR A 121 -16.96 3.69 -1.02
N LYS A 122 -16.62 2.45 -0.65
CA LYS A 122 -17.36 1.22 -1.01
C LYS A 122 -18.27 0.66 0.08
N LYS A 123 -18.64 1.46 1.08
CA LYS A 123 -19.65 1.09 2.12
C LYS A 123 -21.06 1.62 1.82
N VAL A 124 -21.38 1.92 0.56
CA VAL A 124 -22.73 2.32 0.12
C VAL A 124 -23.33 1.20 -0.70
#